data_AF-I9FEL3-F1
#
_entry.id   AF-I9FEL3-F1
#
_cell.length_a   1.000
_cell.length_b   1.000
_cell.length_c   1.000
_cell.angle_alpha   90.00
_cell.angle_beta   90.00
_cell.angle_gamma   90.00
#
_symmetry.space_group_name_H-M   'P 1'
#
loop_
_entity.id
_entity.type
_entity.pdbx_description
1 polymer ?
#
loop_
_entity_poly.entity_id
_entity_poly.type
_entity_poly.pdbx_seq_one_letter_code
_entity_poly.pdbx_strand_id
1 'polypeptide(L)'
;MKRVFNELTPECEITARMYAQGYEKKEIADLKCRAVSTINNQLQKAFEILHVRNGRELATMLYERLAGMKFTMDFPPIARSVIACCLLCVFSITFYQDFHSDMRRARRIREEKIEFLKDMI
;
A
#
# COMPACT_ATOMS: atom_id res chain seq x y z
N MET A 1 1.81 -24.06 2.89
CA MET A 1 0.85 -22.96 3.12
C MET A 1 -0.44 -23.55 3.66
N LYS A 2 -0.98 -23.04 4.78
CA LYS A 2 -2.33 -23.43 5.22
C LYS A 2 -3.37 -22.93 4.21
N ARG A 3 -4.40 -23.75 3.97
CA ARG A 3 -5.57 -23.39 3.15
C ARG A 3 -6.39 -22.35 3.92
N VAL A 4 -6.78 -21.28 3.23
CA VAL A 4 -7.58 -20.16 3.75
C VAL A 4 -8.99 -20.20 3.15
N PHE A 5 -9.08 -20.52 1.86
CA PHE A 5 -10.34 -20.74 1.15
C PHE A 5 -10.52 -22.22 0.89
N ASN A 6 -11.17 -22.92 1.82
CA ASN A 6 -11.42 -24.35 1.70
C ASN A 6 -12.45 -24.67 0.62
N GLU A 7 -13.30 -23.70 0.26
CA GLU A 7 -14.34 -23.78 -0.76
C GLU A 7 -13.77 -23.78 -2.19
N LEU A 8 -12.55 -23.26 -2.36
CA LEU A 8 -11.89 -23.17 -3.66
C LEU A 8 -10.98 -24.36 -3.92
N THR A 9 -10.84 -24.73 -5.19
CA THR A 9 -9.78 -25.67 -5.59
C THR A 9 -8.40 -25.09 -5.27
N PRO A 10 -7.38 -25.91 -4.98
CA PRO A 10 -6.05 -25.44 -4.60
C PRO A 10 -5.42 -24.50 -5.64
N GLU A 11 -5.58 -24.78 -6.92
CA GLU A 11 -5.09 -23.88 -7.96
C GLU A 11 -5.79 -22.52 -7.97
N CYS A 12 -7.12 -22.52 -7.81
CA CYS A 12 -7.94 -21.31 -7.83
C CYS A 12 -7.68 -20.46 -6.59
N GLU A 13 -7.50 -21.10 -5.44
CA GLU A 13 -7.12 -20.42 -4.20
C GLU A 13 -5.78 -19.70 -4.31
N ILE A 14 -4.76 -20.34 -4.91
CA ILE A 14 -3.45 -19.70 -5.11
C ILE A 14 -3.60 -18.45 -5.97
N THR A 15 -4.35 -18.54 -7.07
CA THR A 15 -4.62 -17.40 -7.95
C THR A 15 -5.36 -16.28 -7.22
N ALA A 16 -6.42 -16.61 -6.47
CA ALA A 16 -7.19 -15.65 -5.69
C ALA A 16 -6.33 -14.96 -4.63
N ARG A 17 -5.42 -15.69 -3.99
CA ARG A 17 -4.51 -15.15 -2.98
C ARG A 17 -3.47 -14.20 -3.58
N MET A 18 -2.86 -14.57 -4.71
CA MET A 18 -1.96 -13.66 -5.44
C MET A 18 -2.68 -12.38 -5.84
N TYR A 19 -3.90 -12.50 -6.37
CA TYR A 19 -4.69 -11.34 -6.76
C TYR A 19 -5.06 -10.45 -5.56
N ALA A 20 -5.44 -11.05 -4.43
CA ALA A 20 -5.74 -10.34 -3.18
C ALA A 20 -4.51 -9.64 -2.56
N GLN A 21 -3.30 -10.12 -2.82
CA GLN A 21 -2.04 -9.48 -2.41
C GLN A 21 -1.66 -8.28 -3.29
N GLY A 22 -2.34 -8.08 -4.42
CA GLY A 22 -2.14 -6.95 -5.32
C GLY A 22 -1.41 -7.27 -6.62
N TYR A 23 -1.10 -8.55 -6.89
CA TYR A 23 -0.52 -8.93 -8.19
C TYR A 23 -1.50 -8.71 -9.33
N GLU A 24 -1.01 -8.18 -10.45
CA GLU A 24 -1.83 -8.04 -11.65
C GLU A 24 -2.11 -9.39 -12.31
N LYS A 25 -3.24 -9.48 -13.02
CA LYS A 25 -3.64 -10.70 -13.73
C LYS A 25 -2.58 -11.18 -14.74
N LYS A 26 -1.85 -10.25 -15.36
CA LYS A 26 -0.74 -10.56 -16.27
C LYS A 26 0.46 -11.14 -15.51
N GLU A 27 0.86 -10.50 -14.42
CA GLU A 27 1.95 -11.00 -13.56
C GLU A 27 1.65 -12.39 -13.02
N ILE A 28 0.41 -12.65 -12.59
CA ILE A 28 0.00 -13.98 -12.11
C ILE A 28 0.04 -15.00 -13.25
N ALA A 29 -0.35 -14.61 -14.46
CA ALA A 29 -0.31 -15.46 -15.63
C ALA A 29 1.13 -15.84 -15.99
N ASP A 30 2.05 -14.88 -15.96
CA ASP A 30 3.48 -15.07 -16.20
C ASP A 30 4.11 -15.96 -15.13
N LEU A 31 3.85 -15.69 -13.84
CA LEU A 31 4.35 -16.49 -12.71
C LEU A 31 3.85 -17.94 -12.73
N LYS A 32 2.62 -18.17 -13.20
CA LYS A 32 2.02 -19.51 -13.29
C LYS A 32 2.27 -20.18 -14.65
N CYS A 33 2.93 -19.51 -15.59
CA CYS A 33 3.07 -19.95 -16.98
C CYS A 33 1.73 -20.37 -17.61
N ARG A 34 0.68 -19.56 -17.42
CA ARG A 34 -0.67 -19.80 -17.96
C ARG A 34 -1.14 -18.60 -18.77
N ALA A 35 -2.12 -18.82 -19.65
CA ALA A 35 -2.77 -17.73 -20.35
C ALA A 35 -3.53 -16.81 -19.38
N VAL A 36 -3.55 -15.50 -19.67
CA VAL A 36 -4.28 -14.49 -18.88
C VAL A 36 -5.78 -14.81 -18.83
N SER A 37 -6.35 -15.37 -19.90
CA SER A 37 -7.75 -15.83 -19.93
C SER A 37 -8.03 -16.92 -18.91
N THR A 38 -7.11 -17.86 -18.71
CA THR A 38 -7.22 -18.91 -17.68
C THR A 38 -7.23 -18.31 -16.29
N ILE A 39 -6.35 -17.34 -16.01
CA ILE A 39 -6.32 -16.62 -14.73
C ILE A 39 -7.63 -15.84 -14.50
N ASN A 40 -8.14 -15.16 -15.53
CA ASN A 40 -9.43 -14.47 -15.46
C ASN A 40 -10.58 -15.43 -15.13
N ASN A 41 -10.65 -16.59 -15.80
CA ASN A 41 -11.68 -17.58 -15.55
C ASN A 41 -11.60 -18.15 -14.12
N GLN A 42 -10.38 -18.39 -13.62
CA GLN A 42 -10.17 -18.81 -12.23
C GLN A 42 -10.65 -17.75 -11.25
N LEU A 43 -10.30 -16.48 -11.46
CA LEU A 43 -10.76 -15.38 -10.59
C LEU A 43 -12.27 -15.19 -10.64
N GLN A 44 -12.89 -15.31 -11.80
CA GLN A 44 -14.34 -15.19 -11.94
C GLN A 44 -15.07 -16.31 -11.20
N LYS A 45 -14.60 -17.56 -11.33
CA LYS A 45 -15.10 -18.67 -10.50
C LYS A 45 -14.87 -18.44 -9.01
N ALA A 46 -13.72 -17.87 -8.64
CA ALA A 46 -13.44 -17.57 -7.24
C ALA A 46 -14.41 -16.53 -6.67
N PHE A 47 -14.69 -15.46 -7.42
CA PHE A 47 -15.68 -14.45 -7.05
C PHE A 47 -17.09 -15.01 -6.94
N GLU A 48 -17.47 -15.90 -7.85
CA GLU A 48 -18.77 -16.59 -7.80
C GLU A 48 -18.91 -17.48 -6.56
N ILE A 49 -17.94 -18.35 -6.30
CA ILE A 49 -17.95 -19.29 -5.16
C ILE A 49 -17.87 -18.57 -3.81
N LEU A 50 -17.03 -17.53 -3.72
CA LEU A 50 -16.86 -16.76 -2.48
C LEU A 50 -17.95 -15.69 -2.30
N HIS A 51 -18.87 -15.54 -3.27
CA HIS A 51 -19.89 -14.48 -3.30
C HIS A 51 -19.31 -13.07 -3.14
N VAL A 52 -18.17 -12.81 -3.77
CA VAL A 52 -17.45 -11.55 -3.73
C VAL A 52 -17.67 -10.78 -5.03
N ARG A 53 -17.89 -9.47 -4.95
CA ARG A 53 -18.15 -8.62 -6.13
C ARG A 53 -16.90 -7.94 -6.67
N ASN A 54 -15.89 -7.73 -5.83
CA ASN A 54 -14.71 -6.95 -6.19
C ASN A 54 -13.43 -7.53 -5.56
N GLY A 55 -12.27 -7.28 -6.19
CA GLY A 55 -10.97 -7.64 -5.65
C GLY A 55 -10.70 -7.06 -4.26
N ARG A 56 -11.26 -5.88 -3.95
CA ARG A 56 -11.16 -5.26 -2.62
C ARG A 56 -11.84 -6.09 -1.52
N GLU A 57 -13.04 -6.59 -1.80
CA GLU A 57 -13.77 -7.48 -0.89
C GLU A 57 -13.03 -8.81 -0.74
N LEU A 58 -12.45 -9.34 -1.83
CA LEU A 58 -11.64 -10.56 -1.77
C LEU A 58 -10.41 -10.38 -0.87
N ALA A 59 -9.70 -9.27 -1.03
CA ALA A 59 -8.54 -8.94 -0.20
C ALA A 59 -8.94 -8.82 1.27
N THR A 60 -10.02 -8.08 1.56
CA THR A 60 -10.54 -7.94 2.92
C THR A 60 -10.87 -9.30 3.52
N MET A 61 -11.64 -10.13 2.81
CA MET A 61 -12.01 -11.48 3.25
C MET A 61 -10.78 -12.36 3.50
N LEU A 62 -9.76 -12.28 2.66
CA LEU A 62 -8.50 -13.01 2.86
C LEU A 62 -7.82 -12.58 4.16
N TYR A 63 -7.69 -11.28 4.40
CA TYR A 63 -7.07 -10.75 5.62
C TYR A 63 -7.87 -11.09 6.87
N GLU A 64 -9.20 -11.01 6.82
CA GLU A 64 -10.08 -11.40 7.93
C GLU A 64 -9.91 -12.88 8.29
N ARG A 65 -9.86 -13.77 7.30
CA ARG A 65 -9.65 -15.21 7.52
C ARG A 65 -8.23 -15.53 8.02
N LEU A 66 -7.22 -14.76 7.62
CA LEU A 66 -5.84 -14.93 8.09
C LEU A 66 -5.63 -14.40 9.51
N ALA A 67 -6.18 -13.23 9.82
CA ALA A 67 -6.03 -12.56 11.11
C ALA A 67 -7.01 -13.07 12.17
N GLY A 68 -8.10 -13.73 11.76
CA GLY A 68 -9.17 -14.16 12.66
C GLY A 68 -9.98 -13.00 13.25
N MET A 69 -9.85 -11.80 12.69
CA MET A 69 -10.52 -10.57 13.14
C MET A 69 -11.21 -9.91 11.96
N LYS A 70 -12.43 -9.40 12.17
CA LYS A 70 -13.11 -8.58 11.17
C LYS A 70 -12.37 -7.26 11.01
N PHE A 71 -11.90 -6.96 9.81
CA PHE A 71 -11.12 -5.76 9.51
C PHE A 71 -12.07 -4.64 9.14
N THR A 72 -12.84 -4.16 10.12
CA THR A 72 -13.71 -3.00 9.92
C THR A 72 -12.90 -1.73 10.16
N MET A 73 -12.73 -0.87 9.14
CA MET A 73 -12.21 0.50 9.33
C MET A 73 -13.26 1.44 9.94
N ASP A 74 -14.25 0.89 10.63
CA ASP A 74 -15.23 1.62 11.44
C ASP A 74 -14.60 2.06 12.76
N PHE A 75 -13.48 2.78 12.63
CA PHE A 75 -12.88 3.47 13.75
C PHE A 75 -13.84 4.56 14.22
N PRO A 76 -14.05 4.70 15.54
CA PRO A 76 -14.82 5.80 16.07
C PRO A 76 -14.22 7.14 15.58
N PRO A 77 -15.05 8.19 15.41
CA PRO A 77 -14.60 9.48 14.85
C PRO A 77 -13.39 10.05 15.61
N ILE A 78 -13.28 9.77 16.91
CA ILE A 78 -12.15 10.11 17.76
C ILE A 78 -10.86 9.44 17.26
N ALA A 79 -10.87 8.13 17.02
CA ALA A 79 -9.69 7.40 16.55
C ALA A 79 -9.25 7.89 15.16
N ARG A 80 -10.19 8.22 14.26
CA ARG A 80 -9.86 8.84 12.96
C ARG A 80 -9.20 10.21 13.13
N SER A 81 -9.73 11.03 14.03
CA SER A 81 -9.15 12.34 14.36
C SER A 81 -7.75 12.22 14.95
N VAL A 82 -7.53 11.27 15.86
CA VAL A 82 -6.21 11.03 16.47
C VAL A 82 -5.20 10.61 15.41
N ILE A 83 -5.55 9.67 14.53
CA ILE A 83 -4.68 9.23 13.44
C ILE A 83 -4.33 10.41 12.53
N ALA A 84 -5.33 11.23 12.15
CA ALA A 84 -5.10 12.41 11.33
C ALA A 84 -4.17 13.43 12.02
N CYS A 85 -4.40 13.74 13.29
CA CYS A 85 -3.53 14.63 14.07
C CYS A 85 -2.11 14.09 14.18
N CYS A 86 -1.92 12.80 14.45
CA CYS A 86 -0.60 12.18 14.51
C CYS A 86 0.15 12.29 13.17
N LEU A 87 -0.53 12.01 12.06
CA LEU A 87 0.06 12.12 10.72
C LEU A 87 0.42 13.58 10.38
N LEU A 88 -0.45 14.54 10.75
CA LEU A 88 -0.15 15.96 10.59
C LEU A 88 1.06 16.38 11.43
N CYS A 89 1.16 15.94 12.67
CA CYS A 89 2.32 16.24 13.52
C CYS A 89 3.62 15.70 12.91
N VAL A 90 3.63 14.46 12.43
CA VAL A 90 4.80 13.88 11.76
C VAL A 90 5.17 14.70 10.52
N PHE A 91 4.19 15.03 9.67
CA PHE A 91 4.42 15.83 8.47
C PHE A 91 4.95 17.23 8.80
N SER A 92 4.37 17.91 9.80
CA SER A 92 4.83 19.23 10.24
C SER A 92 6.26 19.20 10.79
N ILE A 93 6.62 18.16 11.55
CA ILE A 93 7.97 18.01 12.09
C ILE A 93 8.97 17.78 10.96
N THR A 94 8.68 16.85 10.04
CA THR A 94 9.54 16.60 8.87
C THR A 94 9.70 17.86 8.04
N PHE A 95 8.61 18.56 7.75
CA PHE A 95 8.63 19.81 6.98
C PHE A 95 9.43 20.92 7.70
N TYR A 96 9.30 21.04 9.02
CA TYR A 96 10.07 22.01 9.81
C TYR A 96 11.57 21.71 9.80
N GLN A 97 11.94 20.44 9.90
CA GLN A 97 13.34 20.01 9.82
C GLN A 97 13.94 20.32 8.44
N ASP A 98 13.21 20.00 7.37
CA ASP A 98 13.63 20.30 6.00
C ASP A 98 13.78 21.80 5.76
N PHE A 99 12.77 22.59 6.13
CA PHE A 99 12.83 24.05 6.00
C PHE A 99 14.01 24.68 6.77
N HIS A 100 14.25 24.21 8.00
CA HIS A 100 15.39 24.66 8.80
C HIS A 100 16.74 24.22 8.21
N SER A 101 16.79 23.06 7.55
CA SER A 101 18.00 22.61 6.83
C SER A 101 18.30 23.48 5.60
N ASP A 102 17.28 23.87 4.84
CA ASP A 102 17.39 24.71 3.65
C ASP A 102 17.80 26.14 3.99
N MET A 103 17.23 26.72 5.06
CA MET A 103 17.61 28.06 5.54
C MET A 103 19.09 28.12 5.95
N ARG A 104 19.61 27.06 6.57
CA ARG A 104 21.05 26.94 6.89
C ARG A 104 21.90 26.84 5.63
N ARG A 105 21.42 26.17 4.58
CA ARG A 105 22.12 26.06 3.29
C ARG A 105 22.13 27.38 2.52
N ALA A 106 21.01 28.10 2.51
CA ALA A 106 20.88 29.41 1.86
C ALA A 106 21.79 30.47 2.52
N ARG A 107 21.98 30.39 3.84
CA ARG A 107 22.90 31.29 4.58
C ARG A 107 24.36 31.07 4.19
N ARG A 108 24.82 29.81 4.12
CA ARG A 108 26.20 29.48 3.68
C ARG A 108 26.52 30.01 2.28
N ILE A 109 25.60 29.84 1.33
CA ILE A 109 25.79 30.35 -0.04
C ILE A 109 25.90 31.89 -0.07
N ARG A 110 25.18 32.60 0.79
CA ARG A 110 25.31 34.07 0.89
C ARG A 110 26.64 34.49 1.51
N GLU A 111 27.08 33.80 2.56
CA GLU A 111 28.37 34.07 3.23
C GLU A 111 29.53 33.82 2.26
N GLU A 112 29.54 32.68 1.54
CA GLU A 112 30.54 32.37 0.50
C GLU A 112 30.56 33.42 -0.62
N LYS A 113 29.40 33.90 -1.08
CA LYS A 113 29.32 34.97 -2.09
C LYS A 113 29.87 36.30 -1.58
N ILE A 114 29.64 36.63 -0.30
CA ILE A 114 30.13 37.87 0.30
C ILE A 114 31.66 37.81 0.49
N GLU A 115 32.20 36.66 0.91
CA GLU A 115 33.65 36.45 0.99
C GLU A 115 34.31 36.54 -0.38
N PHE A 116 33.78 35.86 -1.39
CA PHE A 116 34.29 35.95 -2.76
C PHE A 116 34.30 37.39 -3.30
N LEU A 117 33.27 38.19 -3.01
CA LEU A 117 33.20 39.59 -3.42
C LEU A 117 34.19 40.49 -2.66
N LYS A 118 34.54 40.15 -1.41
CA LYS A 118 35.55 40.87 -0.63
C LYS A 118 36.97 40.61 -1.12
N ASP A 119 37.27 39.39 -1.55
CA ASP A 119 38.59 39.03 -2.10
C ASP A 119 38.85 39.62 -3.49
N MET A 120 37.82 40.16 -4.16
CA MET A 120 37.89 40.71 -5.51
C MET A 120 38.05 42.25 -5.56
N ILE A 121 38.01 42.93 -4.41
CA ILE A 121 38.21 44.39 -4.25
C ILE A 121 39.59 44.63 -3.63
#